data_AF-A0A850BQ69-F1
#
_entry.id   AF-A0A850BQ69-F1
#
_cell.length_a   1.000
_cell.length_b   1.000
_cell.length_c   1.000
_cell.angle_alpha   90.00
_cell.angle_beta   90.00
_cell.angle_gamma   90.00
#
_symmetry.space_group_name_H-M   'P 1'
#
loop_
_entity.id
_entity.type
_entity.pdbx_description
1 polymer ?
#
loop_
_entity_poly.entity_id
_entity_poly.type
_entity_poly.pdbx_seq_one_letter_code
_entity_poly.pdbx_strand_id
1 'polypeptide(L)'
;RIAVGFVPVVGPTLDLCEAVTGKMFCLPFAKDLSTEERLLSAVGFGAGGVLKAWGAVKNTGVNPAAKAVAHKVLSLGDEFAEALQASRRTTYKTLRGAVGALGDPFEAQVGLHLMKNEGRALIGVGDDGVRKVLGIPKGLGDDLSKAPDFLSATKGNKLALSEVKAGANVPTSTAIKQLENAMNKLKELNLAGDVERVEIIIKKGHDLGEDFAIINGYLVKPGEGNKQVTVEGFKKLIMVIQL
;
A
#
# COMPACT_ATOMS: atom_id res chain seq x y z
N ARG A 1 -32.82 20.03 13.00
CA ARG A 1 -32.20 19.37 14.18
C ARG A 1 -30.71 19.34 13.93
N ILE A 2 -29.98 20.18 14.67
CA ILE A 2 -28.53 20.30 14.62
C ILE A 2 -27.98 19.25 15.60
N ALA A 3 -27.02 18.43 15.16
CA ALA A 3 -26.14 17.70 16.04
C ALA A 3 -24.71 18.14 15.71
N VAL A 4 -24.32 19.25 16.34
CA VAL A 4 -22.95 19.69 16.56
C VAL A 4 -22.44 18.87 17.75
N GLY A 5 -21.25 18.29 17.62
CA GLY A 5 -20.53 17.68 18.75
C GLY A 5 -20.43 16.15 18.72
N PHE A 6 -19.77 15.59 17.72
CA PHE A 6 -18.83 14.50 18.02
C PHE A 6 -17.43 15.09 17.84
N VAL A 7 -16.64 15.00 18.90
CA VAL A 7 -15.18 15.14 18.90
C VAL A 7 -14.63 14.44 17.63
N PRO A 8 -13.55 14.90 16.98
CA PRO A 8 -12.90 14.10 15.96
C PRO A 8 -12.33 12.86 16.65
N VAL A 9 -13.15 11.82 16.83
CA VAL A 9 -12.71 10.52 17.29
C VAL A 9 -12.02 9.88 16.10
N VAL A 10 -10.85 10.42 15.74
CA VAL A 10 -9.88 9.69 14.93
C VAL A 10 -9.23 8.74 15.92
N GLY A 11 -9.65 7.49 15.89
CA GLY A 11 -9.18 6.54 16.89
C GLY A 11 -9.81 5.15 16.77
N PRO A 12 -9.33 4.21 17.60
CA PRO A 12 -9.60 2.78 17.45
C PRO A 12 -11.10 2.45 17.39
N THR A 13 -11.94 3.16 18.14
CA THR A 13 -13.39 2.91 18.16
C THR A 13 -14.08 3.27 16.84
N LEU A 14 -13.68 4.37 16.21
CA LEU A 14 -14.20 4.76 14.90
C LEU A 14 -13.72 3.77 13.83
N ASP A 15 -12.44 3.41 13.89
CA ASP A 15 -11.80 2.44 13.00
C ASP A 15 -12.48 1.06 13.03
N LEU A 16 -12.77 0.54 14.23
CA LEU A 16 -13.52 -0.70 14.40
C LEU A 16 -14.93 -0.57 13.82
N CYS A 17 -15.58 0.55 14.10
CA CYS A 17 -16.94 0.77 13.66
C CYS A 17 -17.01 0.89 12.12
N GLU A 18 -16.08 1.58 11.48
CA GLU A 18 -15.94 1.66 10.01
C GLU A 18 -15.64 0.28 9.43
N ALA A 19 -14.76 -0.50 10.08
CA ALA A 19 -14.46 -1.86 9.67
C ALA A 19 -15.67 -2.79 9.74
N VAL A 20 -16.50 -2.68 10.78
CA VAL A 20 -17.69 -3.53 11.01
C VAL A 20 -18.87 -3.10 10.15
N THR A 21 -19.20 -1.81 10.14
CA THR A 21 -20.36 -1.26 9.41
C THR A 21 -20.11 -1.13 7.91
N GLY A 22 -18.85 -0.92 7.50
CA GLY A 22 -18.49 -0.61 6.12
C GLY A 22 -18.91 0.79 5.68
N LYS A 23 -19.24 1.69 6.61
CA LYS A 23 -19.64 3.07 6.31
C LYS A 23 -18.62 4.05 6.87
N MET A 24 -18.23 5.03 6.07
CA MET A 24 -17.33 6.10 6.53
C MET A 24 -17.94 6.84 7.73
N PHE A 25 -17.14 7.07 8.76
CA PHE A 25 -17.54 7.63 10.05
C PHE A 25 -18.70 6.90 10.75
N CYS A 26 -19.04 5.68 10.31
CA CYS A 26 -20.22 4.93 10.74
C CYS A 26 -21.57 5.63 10.55
N LEU A 27 -21.63 6.60 9.66
CA LEU A 27 -22.87 7.32 9.41
C LEU A 27 -23.69 6.56 8.36
N PRO A 28 -25.00 6.34 8.57
CA PRO A 28 -25.83 5.58 7.63
C PRO A 28 -25.90 6.21 6.23
N PHE A 29 -25.73 7.53 6.14
CA PHE A 29 -25.74 8.31 4.90
C PHE A 29 -24.35 8.53 4.29
N ALA A 30 -23.30 8.03 4.94
CA ALA A 30 -21.95 8.20 4.42
C ALA A 30 -21.62 7.17 3.33
N LYS A 31 -20.51 7.46 2.65
CA LYS A 31 -19.94 6.62 1.59
C LYS A 31 -19.65 5.21 2.13
N ASP A 32 -19.97 4.21 1.32
CA ASP A 32 -19.55 2.82 1.56
C ASP A 32 -18.03 2.67 1.38
N LEU A 33 -17.42 2.00 2.34
CA LEU A 33 -16.02 1.61 2.33
C LEU A 33 -15.86 0.28 1.60
N SER A 34 -14.83 0.19 0.76
CA SER A 34 -14.45 -1.08 0.15
C SER A 34 -13.86 -2.03 1.18
N THR A 35 -13.74 -3.32 0.84
CA THR A 35 -13.10 -4.32 1.70
C THR A 35 -11.68 -3.89 2.12
N GLU A 36 -10.93 -3.26 1.22
CA GLU A 36 -9.55 -2.79 1.43
C GLU A 36 -9.49 -1.56 2.36
N GLU A 37 -10.45 -0.63 2.24
CA GLU A 37 -10.57 0.53 3.14
C GLU A 37 -11.00 0.06 4.55
N ARG A 38 -11.89 -0.93 4.63
CA ARG A 38 -12.30 -1.57 5.89
C ARG A 38 -11.17 -2.33 6.55
N LEU A 39 -10.27 -2.93 5.77
CA LEU A 39 -9.06 -3.58 6.28
C LEU A 39 -8.11 -2.62 6.94
N LEU A 40 -7.82 -1.50 6.27
CA LEU A 40 -6.98 -0.46 6.87
C LEU A 40 -7.60 0.11 8.15
N SER A 41 -8.93 0.22 8.19
CA SER A 41 -9.67 0.59 9.40
C SER A 41 -9.54 -0.48 10.49
N ALA A 42 -9.74 -1.77 10.16
CA ALA A 42 -9.60 -2.88 11.11
C ALA A 42 -8.20 -2.95 11.74
N VAL A 43 -7.15 -2.78 10.93
CA VAL A 43 -5.76 -2.71 11.42
C VAL A 43 -5.58 -1.55 12.40
N GLY A 44 -6.25 -0.42 12.18
CA GLY A 44 -6.28 0.72 13.09
C GLY A 44 -6.74 0.43 14.52
N PHE A 45 -7.68 -0.51 14.68
CA PHE A 45 -8.16 -0.96 15.99
C PHE A 45 -7.19 -1.95 16.66
N GLY A 46 -6.37 -2.65 15.86
CA GLY A 46 -5.41 -3.66 16.30
C GLY A 46 -5.95 -5.09 16.19
N ALA A 47 -5.13 -5.99 15.65
CA ALA A 47 -5.51 -7.36 15.32
C ALA A 47 -6.11 -8.13 16.52
N GLY A 48 -5.51 -8.01 17.71
CA GLY A 48 -6.01 -8.65 18.94
C GLY A 48 -7.35 -8.09 19.44
N GLY A 49 -7.62 -6.80 19.22
CA GLY A 49 -8.91 -6.17 19.51
C GLY A 49 -9.98 -6.63 18.53
N VAL A 50 -9.65 -6.66 17.24
CA VAL A 50 -10.54 -7.13 16.17
C VAL A 50 -10.99 -8.56 16.48
N LEU A 51 -10.08 -9.48 16.81
CA LEU A 51 -10.44 -10.87 17.13
C LEU A 51 -11.41 -10.99 18.31
N LYS A 52 -11.22 -10.20 19.37
CA LYS A 52 -12.11 -10.19 20.54
C LYS A 52 -13.49 -9.61 20.21
N ALA A 53 -13.53 -8.47 19.51
CA ALA A 53 -14.78 -7.85 19.07
C ALA A 53 -15.56 -8.78 18.14
N TRP A 54 -14.85 -9.50 17.25
CA TRP A 54 -15.44 -10.49 16.35
C TRP A 54 -15.96 -11.74 17.05
N GLY A 55 -15.27 -12.21 18.09
CA GLY A 55 -15.76 -13.27 18.95
C GLY A 55 -17.10 -12.92 19.62
N ALA A 56 -17.29 -11.65 20.00
CA ALA A 56 -18.56 -11.14 20.53
C ALA A 56 -19.63 -10.91 19.45
N VAL A 57 -19.23 -10.57 18.22
CA VAL A 57 -20.12 -10.24 17.08
C VAL A 57 -20.63 -11.50 16.34
N LYS A 58 -20.12 -12.71 16.63
CA LYS A 58 -20.61 -13.98 16.06
C LYS A 58 -22.12 -14.22 16.21
N ASN A 59 -22.78 -13.59 17.18
CA ASN A 59 -24.21 -13.75 17.43
C ASN A 59 -25.10 -12.70 16.75
N THR A 60 -24.54 -11.73 16.03
CA THR A 60 -25.28 -10.63 15.38
C THR A 60 -25.00 -10.61 13.89
N GLY A 61 -25.68 -11.47 13.12
CA GLY A 61 -25.93 -11.32 11.67
C GLY A 61 -24.82 -10.67 10.84
N VAL A 62 -23.58 -11.13 10.96
CA VAL A 62 -22.44 -10.38 10.44
C VAL A 62 -22.38 -10.44 8.92
N ASN A 63 -22.35 -9.27 8.28
CA ASN A 63 -22.24 -9.11 6.82
C ASN A 63 -21.01 -9.90 6.27
N PRO A 64 -21.16 -10.69 5.18
CA PRO A 64 -20.06 -11.43 4.56
C PRO A 64 -18.78 -10.63 4.30
N ALA A 65 -18.89 -9.36 3.92
CA ALA A 65 -17.74 -8.49 3.67
C ALA A 65 -16.91 -8.25 4.94
N ALA A 66 -17.56 -8.18 6.10
CA ALA A 66 -16.89 -8.01 7.38
C ALA A 66 -16.05 -9.28 7.72
N LYS A 67 -16.56 -10.48 7.42
CA LYS A 67 -15.81 -11.74 7.65
C LYS A 67 -14.56 -11.81 6.76
N ALA A 68 -14.67 -11.36 5.51
CA ALA A 68 -13.54 -11.27 4.59
C ALA A 68 -12.45 -10.31 5.11
N VAL A 69 -12.83 -9.20 5.73
CA VAL A 69 -11.90 -8.28 6.40
C VAL A 69 -11.17 -8.99 7.55
N ALA A 70 -11.88 -9.69 8.44
CA ALA A 70 -11.24 -10.38 9.56
C ALA A 70 -10.22 -11.44 9.13
N HIS A 71 -10.56 -12.26 8.13
CA HIS A 71 -9.63 -13.25 7.56
C HIS A 71 -8.39 -12.60 6.94
N LYS A 72 -8.57 -11.49 6.22
CA LYS A 72 -7.45 -10.77 5.61
C LYS A 72 -6.53 -10.09 6.64
N VAL A 73 -7.07 -9.54 7.72
CA VAL A 73 -6.24 -9.02 8.83
C VAL A 73 -5.37 -10.13 9.42
N LEU A 74 -5.94 -11.31 9.67
CA LEU A 74 -5.20 -12.47 10.15
C LEU A 74 -4.08 -12.91 9.19
N SER A 75 -4.31 -12.78 7.87
CA SER A 75 -3.31 -13.16 6.87
C SER A 75 -2.12 -12.21 6.75
N LEU A 76 -2.19 -10.99 7.29
CA LEU A 76 -1.08 -10.04 7.25
C LEU A 76 0.06 -10.42 8.22
N GLY A 77 -0.23 -11.24 9.24
CA GLY A 77 0.69 -11.54 10.34
C GLY A 77 0.70 -10.44 11.41
N ASP A 78 0.82 -10.84 12.68
CA ASP A 78 0.66 -9.95 13.83
C ASP A 78 1.67 -8.79 13.81
N GLU A 79 2.95 -9.08 13.52
CA GLU A 79 4.00 -8.07 13.52
C GLU A 79 3.79 -7.00 12.44
N PHE A 80 3.38 -7.41 11.24
CA PHE A 80 3.07 -6.49 10.15
C PHE A 80 1.84 -5.65 10.49
N ALA A 81 0.79 -6.27 11.02
CA ALA A 81 -0.43 -5.57 11.40
C ALA A 81 -0.17 -4.54 12.51
N GLU A 82 0.64 -4.88 13.52
CA GLU A 82 1.06 -3.97 14.59
C GLU A 82 1.90 -2.80 14.05
N ALA A 83 2.88 -3.09 13.17
CA ALA A 83 3.70 -2.05 12.55
C ALA A 83 2.85 -1.12 11.66
N LEU A 84 1.90 -1.67 10.91
CA LEU A 84 0.97 -0.92 10.07
C LEU A 84 0.02 -0.08 10.91
N GLN A 85 -0.44 -0.58 12.06
CA GLN A 85 -1.23 0.19 13.01
C GLN A 85 -0.44 1.39 13.56
N ALA A 86 0.82 1.17 13.95
CA ALA A 86 1.68 2.20 14.54
C ALA A 86 2.12 3.27 13.54
N SER A 87 2.39 2.88 12.29
CA SER A 87 2.83 3.78 11.20
C SER A 87 1.67 4.27 10.32
N ARG A 88 0.42 3.97 10.71
CA ARG A 88 -0.74 4.11 9.83
C ARG A 88 -0.93 5.53 9.35
N ARG A 89 -1.20 5.67 8.05
CA ARG A 89 -1.72 6.91 7.48
C ARG A 89 -2.95 6.65 6.62
N THR A 90 -4.12 6.91 7.19
CA THR A 90 -5.41 6.74 6.50
C THR A 90 -5.60 7.75 5.37
N THR A 91 -4.87 8.87 5.39
CA THR A 91 -5.02 9.95 4.39
C THR A 91 -3.71 10.65 4.04
N TYR A 92 -3.51 10.95 2.76
CA TYR A 92 -2.46 11.85 2.28
C TYR A 92 -3.05 12.81 1.25
N LYS A 93 -3.24 14.08 1.61
CA LYS A 93 -3.94 15.06 0.75
C LYS A 93 -5.28 14.48 0.26
N THR A 94 -5.43 14.23 -1.04
CA THR A 94 -6.62 13.65 -1.68
C THR A 94 -6.67 12.12 -1.61
N LEU A 95 -5.56 11.47 -1.28
CA LEU A 95 -5.46 10.01 -1.21
C LEU A 95 -6.09 9.48 0.07
N ARG A 96 -6.85 8.39 -0.08
CA ARG A 96 -7.38 7.58 1.02
C ARG A 96 -6.69 6.24 1.00
N GLY A 97 -6.15 5.84 2.14
CA GLY A 97 -5.37 4.61 2.23
C GLY A 97 -6.22 3.36 2.05
N ALA A 98 -5.60 2.29 1.57
CA ALA A 98 -6.24 0.99 1.35
C ALA A 98 -5.22 -0.15 1.50
N VAL A 99 -5.68 -1.29 2.02
CA VAL A 99 -4.85 -2.50 2.18
C VAL A 99 -5.41 -3.63 1.34
N GLY A 100 -4.63 -4.04 0.35
CA GLY A 100 -4.82 -5.24 -0.44
C GLY A 100 -4.16 -6.46 0.19
N ALA A 101 -4.20 -7.58 -0.53
CA ALA A 101 -3.43 -8.77 -0.16
C ALA A 101 -1.96 -8.57 -0.55
N LEU A 102 -1.06 -9.19 0.22
CA LEU A 102 0.34 -9.36 -0.15
C LEU A 102 0.50 -10.70 -0.87
N GLY A 103 1.28 -10.71 -1.96
CA GLY A 103 1.46 -11.87 -2.83
C GLY A 103 2.45 -12.90 -2.27
N ASP A 104 3.43 -12.46 -1.48
CA ASP A 104 4.53 -13.29 -0.96
C ASP A 104 5.00 -12.79 0.44
N PRO A 105 5.53 -13.68 1.32
CA PRO A 105 6.07 -13.28 2.62
C PRO A 105 7.17 -12.22 2.58
N PHE A 106 7.94 -12.12 1.49
CA PHE A 106 8.95 -11.09 1.32
C PHE A 106 8.34 -9.69 1.20
N GLU A 107 7.17 -9.54 0.57
CA GLU A 107 6.47 -8.25 0.55
C GLU A 107 6.12 -7.80 1.96
N ALA A 108 5.70 -8.72 2.84
CA ALA A 108 5.44 -8.41 4.24
C ALA A 108 6.73 -7.98 4.97
N GLN A 109 7.86 -8.66 4.72
CA GLN A 109 9.16 -8.27 5.27
C GLN A 109 9.61 -6.89 4.78
N VAL A 110 9.41 -6.59 3.50
CA VAL A 110 9.70 -5.28 2.92
C VAL A 110 8.82 -4.22 3.57
N GLY A 111 7.51 -4.41 3.64
CA GLY A 111 6.63 -3.44 4.28
C GLY A 111 6.99 -3.21 5.75
N LEU A 112 7.36 -4.26 6.49
CA LEU A 112 7.91 -4.14 7.85
C LEU A 112 9.18 -3.29 7.88
N HIS A 113 10.12 -3.53 6.98
CA HIS A 113 11.36 -2.74 6.86
C HIS A 113 11.06 -1.27 6.57
N LEU A 114 10.16 -1.00 5.60
CA LEU A 114 9.73 0.35 5.25
C LEU A 114 9.15 1.09 6.47
N MET A 115 8.32 0.41 7.27
CA MET A 115 7.69 0.99 8.45
C MET A 115 8.65 1.16 9.63
N LYS A 116 9.38 0.11 10.01
CA LYS A 116 10.20 0.09 11.24
C LYS A 116 11.57 0.73 11.05
N ASN A 117 12.25 0.43 9.94
CA ASN A 117 13.62 0.88 9.70
C ASN A 117 13.64 2.24 9.01
N GLU A 118 12.81 2.41 7.98
CA GLU A 118 12.73 3.66 7.23
C GLU A 118 11.75 4.69 7.82
N GLY A 119 10.89 4.27 8.76
CA GLY A 119 9.88 5.13 9.40
C GLY A 119 8.85 5.67 8.40
N ARG A 120 8.51 4.88 7.38
CA ARG A 120 7.49 5.23 6.40
C ARG A 120 6.10 4.90 6.93
N ALA A 121 5.13 5.71 6.53
CA ALA A 121 3.72 5.44 6.76
C ALA A 121 3.11 4.87 5.49
N LEU A 122 2.63 3.62 5.52
CA LEU A 122 2.02 3.00 4.34
C LEU A 122 0.62 3.60 4.10
N ILE A 123 0.35 3.96 2.84
CA ILE A 123 -0.92 4.51 2.37
C ILE A 123 -1.63 3.44 1.52
N GLY A 124 -0.93 2.84 0.57
CA GLY A 124 -1.38 1.70 -0.22
C GLY A 124 -0.49 0.49 0.04
N VAL A 125 -1.11 -0.68 0.27
CA VAL A 125 -0.42 -1.94 0.56
C VAL A 125 -0.91 -3.04 -0.39
N GLY A 126 0.02 -3.70 -1.07
CA GLY A 126 -0.24 -4.64 -2.17
C GLY A 126 -0.77 -3.94 -3.43
N ASP A 127 -0.63 -4.62 -4.59
CA ASP A 127 -1.16 -4.16 -5.89
C ASP A 127 -2.60 -3.65 -5.77
N ASP A 128 -3.50 -4.47 -5.22
CA ASP A 128 -4.92 -4.13 -5.05
C ASP A 128 -5.14 -2.89 -4.17
N GLY A 129 -4.34 -2.73 -3.10
CA GLY A 129 -4.42 -1.59 -2.21
C GLY A 129 -3.98 -0.31 -2.93
N VAL A 130 -2.79 -0.31 -3.52
CA VAL A 130 -2.27 0.86 -4.25
C VAL A 130 -3.17 1.25 -5.42
N ARG A 131 -3.67 0.29 -6.18
CA ARG A 131 -4.65 0.55 -7.24
C ARG A 131 -5.89 1.24 -6.73
N LYS A 132 -6.42 0.80 -5.59
CA LYS A 132 -7.60 1.42 -4.97
C LYS A 132 -7.30 2.85 -4.55
N VAL A 133 -6.14 3.10 -3.92
CA VAL A 133 -5.71 4.45 -3.52
C VAL A 133 -5.61 5.38 -4.73
N LEU A 134 -5.05 4.89 -5.83
CA LEU A 134 -4.76 5.69 -7.04
C LEU A 134 -5.88 5.69 -8.08
N GLY A 135 -6.92 4.87 -7.91
CA GLY A 135 -7.99 4.71 -8.89
C GLY A 135 -7.58 4.00 -10.18
N ILE A 136 -6.67 3.02 -10.11
CA ILE A 136 -6.23 2.22 -11.27
C ILE A 136 -7.27 1.12 -11.61
N PRO A 137 -7.91 1.15 -12.79
CA PRO A 137 -8.99 0.22 -13.14
C PRO A 137 -8.51 -1.23 -13.31
N LYS A 138 -9.39 -2.20 -13.02
CA LYS A 138 -9.20 -3.64 -13.30
C LYS A 138 -9.58 -3.97 -14.74
N GLY A 139 -8.93 -4.99 -15.32
CA GLY A 139 -9.34 -5.56 -16.61
C GLY A 139 -8.92 -4.78 -17.85
N LEU A 140 -7.96 -3.86 -17.74
CA LEU A 140 -7.39 -3.14 -18.89
C LEU A 140 -6.29 -3.93 -19.63
N GLY A 141 -6.11 -5.21 -19.30
CA GLY A 141 -4.96 -6.04 -19.69
C GLY A 141 -3.89 -6.10 -18.58
N ASP A 142 -3.05 -7.13 -18.63
CA ASP A 142 -2.13 -7.50 -17.54
C ASP A 142 -1.17 -6.39 -17.14
N ASP A 143 -0.65 -5.61 -18.08
CA ASP A 143 0.36 -4.59 -17.79
C ASP A 143 -0.23 -3.24 -17.36
N LEU A 144 -1.40 -2.86 -17.88
CA LEU A 144 -2.04 -1.56 -17.62
C LEU A 144 -2.86 -1.55 -16.32
N SER A 145 -3.18 -2.73 -15.80
CA SER A 145 -3.97 -2.88 -14.58
C SER A 145 -3.12 -2.95 -13.31
N LYS A 146 -1.80 -3.12 -13.42
CA LYS A 146 -0.93 -3.35 -12.26
C LYS A 146 -0.41 -2.03 -11.68
N ALA A 147 -0.24 -2.01 -10.37
CA ALA A 147 0.35 -0.94 -9.59
C ALA A 147 1.57 -1.49 -8.82
N PRO A 148 2.36 -0.62 -8.19
CA PRO A 148 3.40 -1.09 -7.31
C PRO A 148 2.81 -1.66 -6.02
N ASP A 149 3.58 -2.49 -5.31
CA ASP A 149 3.13 -3.08 -4.04
C ASP A 149 2.93 -2.07 -2.92
N PHE A 150 3.72 -0.99 -2.88
CA PHE A 150 3.60 0.01 -1.84
C PHE A 150 3.53 1.44 -2.37
N LEU A 151 2.58 2.18 -1.81
CA LEU A 151 2.56 3.64 -1.81
C LEU A 151 2.67 4.10 -0.36
N SER A 152 3.69 4.87 -0.05
CA SER A 152 3.99 5.28 1.32
C SER A 152 4.36 6.75 1.42
N ALA A 153 4.22 7.33 2.61
CA ALA A 153 4.80 8.61 2.96
C ALA A 153 6.13 8.40 3.69
N THR A 154 7.19 9.05 3.24
CA THR A 154 8.51 9.07 3.89
C THR A 154 8.47 9.92 5.17
N LYS A 155 9.51 9.84 6.00
CA LYS A 155 9.69 10.70 7.19
C LYS A 155 9.59 12.20 6.84
N GLY A 156 10.01 12.58 5.63
CA GLY A 156 9.91 13.95 5.10
C GLY A 156 8.51 14.33 4.60
N ASN A 157 7.49 13.49 4.82
CA ASN A 157 6.11 13.69 4.37
C ASN A 157 5.98 13.79 2.83
N LYS A 158 6.88 13.13 2.10
CA LYS A 158 6.83 12.97 0.65
C LYS A 158 6.42 11.55 0.27
N LEU A 159 5.93 11.35 -0.94
CA LEU A 159 5.50 10.04 -1.41
C LEU A 159 6.68 9.20 -1.88
N ALA A 160 6.60 7.89 -1.65
CA ALA A 160 7.47 6.89 -2.25
C ALA A 160 6.63 5.76 -2.85
N LEU A 161 7.02 5.33 -4.06
CA LEU A 161 6.48 4.17 -4.74
C LEU A 161 7.52 3.06 -4.68
N SER A 162 7.13 1.88 -4.21
CA SER A 162 8.03 0.73 -4.08
C SER A 162 7.39 -0.51 -4.65
N GLU A 163 8.02 -1.10 -5.65
CA GLU A 163 7.65 -2.40 -6.21
C GLU A 163 8.58 -3.48 -5.67
N VAL A 164 8.01 -4.61 -5.23
CA VAL A 164 8.76 -5.70 -4.62
C VAL A 164 8.85 -6.88 -5.57
N LYS A 165 10.03 -7.49 -5.68
CA LYS A 165 10.23 -8.72 -6.46
C LYS A 165 10.99 -9.76 -5.66
N ALA A 166 10.33 -10.88 -5.38
CA ALA A 166 10.83 -11.93 -4.50
C ALA A 166 11.43 -13.15 -5.24
N GLY A 167 11.31 -13.23 -6.57
CA GLY A 167 11.73 -14.36 -7.39
C GLY A 167 13.19 -14.28 -7.86
N ALA A 168 13.85 -15.43 -8.06
CA ALA A 168 15.26 -15.52 -8.45
C ALA A 168 15.59 -14.75 -9.74
N ASN A 169 14.65 -14.77 -10.69
CA ASN A 169 14.66 -13.93 -11.88
C ASN A 169 13.66 -12.80 -11.69
N VAL A 170 14.15 -11.57 -11.58
CA VAL A 170 13.31 -10.39 -11.36
C VAL A 170 12.78 -9.89 -12.71
N PRO A 171 11.45 -9.81 -12.91
CA PRO A 171 10.86 -9.23 -14.12
C PRO A 171 10.95 -7.69 -14.06
N THR A 172 12.15 -7.15 -14.24
CA THR A 172 12.48 -5.73 -14.05
C THR A 172 11.66 -4.81 -14.94
N SER A 173 11.48 -5.16 -16.21
CA SER A 173 10.63 -4.39 -17.14
C SER A 173 9.17 -4.29 -16.68
N THR A 174 8.63 -5.34 -16.06
CA THR A 174 7.28 -5.31 -15.47
C THR A 174 7.24 -4.41 -14.24
N ALA A 175 8.26 -4.46 -13.38
CA ALA A 175 8.36 -3.58 -12.22
C ALA A 175 8.40 -2.10 -12.62
N ILE A 176 9.16 -1.76 -13.67
CA ILE A 176 9.23 -0.40 -14.21
C ILE A 176 7.83 0.07 -14.66
N LYS A 177 7.11 -0.74 -15.44
CA LYS A 177 5.74 -0.43 -15.90
C LYS A 177 4.76 -0.20 -14.75
N GLN A 178 4.85 -1.00 -13.69
CA GLN A 178 4.01 -0.82 -12.48
C GLN A 178 4.26 0.54 -11.83
N LEU A 179 5.52 0.93 -11.68
CA LEU A 179 5.92 2.24 -11.14
C LEU A 179 5.47 3.39 -12.06
N GLU A 180 5.58 3.24 -13.38
CA GLU A 180 5.10 4.19 -14.38
C GLU A 180 3.59 4.40 -14.32
N ASN A 181 2.81 3.31 -14.22
CA ASN A 181 1.36 3.38 -14.06
C ASN A 181 0.96 4.21 -12.84
N ALA A 182 1.60 3.97 -11.69
CA ALA A 182 1.33 4.73 -10.47
C ALA A 182 1.78 6.19 -10.58
N MET A 183 2.95 6.46 -11.18
CA MET A 183 3.41 7.82 -11.41
C MET A 183 2.48 8.61 -12.32
N ASN A 184 1.96 7.99 -13.38
CA ASN A 184 0.97 8.61 -14.27
C ASN A 184 -0.33 8.94 -13.54
N LYS A 185 -0.82 8.05 -12.67
CA LYS A 185 -2.00 8.35 -11.84
C LYS A 185 -1.73 9.44 -10.81
N LEU A 186 -0.57 9.45 -10.17
CA LEU A 186 -0.18 10.54 -9.29
C LEU A 186 -0.07 11.87 -10.03
N LYS A 187 0.34 11.88 -11.31
CA LYS A 187 0.32 13.08 -12.16
C LYS A 187 -1.10 13.58 -12.40
N GLU A 188 -2.03 12.70 -12.78
CA GLU A 188 -3.46 13.04 -12.94
C GLU A 188 -4.05 13.64 -11.65
N LEU A 189 -3.59 13.17 -10.49
CA LEU A 189 -4.00 13.65 -9.16
C LEU A 189 -3.25 14.91 -8.69
N ASN A 190 -2.34 15.48 -9.50
CA ASN A 190 -1.45 16.60 -9.14
C ASN A 190 -0.51 16.31 -7.95
N LEU A 191 -0.13 15.06 -7.77
CA LEU A 191 0.74 14.57 -6.68
C LEU A 191 2.11 14.09 -7.17
N ALA A 192 2.40 14.07 -8.48
CA ALA A 192 3.69 13.63 -9.00
C ALA A 192 4.89 14.42 -8.40
N GLY A 193 4.72 15.71 -8.10
CA GLY A 193 5.74 16.54 -7.45
C GLY A 193 5.96 16.23 -5.96
N ASP A 194 5.07 15.46 -5.34
CA ASP A 194 5.26 14.96 -3.99
C ASP A 194 6.06 13.66 -3.94
N VAL A 195 6.25 12.99 -5.08
CA VAL A 195 7.02 11.75 -5.12
C VAL A 195 8.50 12.09 -4.97
N GLU A 196 9.09 11.64 -3.87
CA GLU A 196 10.51 11.77 -3.57
C GLU A 196 11.26 10.57 -4.18
N ARG A 197 10.76 9.36 -3.95
CA ARG A 197 11.45 8.11 -4.31
C ARG A 197 10.60 7.19 -5.18
N VAL A 198 11.27 6.49 -6.08
CA VAL A 198 10.72 5.40 -6.89
C VAL A 198 11.69 4.23 -6.80
N GLU A 199 11.21 3.08 -6.38
CA GLU A 199 12.05 1.99 -5.88
C GLU A 199 11.61 0.63 -6.43
N ILE A 200 12.59 -0.20 -6.74
CA ILE A 200 12.44 -1.65 -6.87
C ILE A 200 13.17 -2.28 -5.68
N ILE A 201 12.47 -3.09 -4.91
CA ILE A 201 13.00 -3.77 -3.72
C ILE A 201 13.07 -5.27 -4.02
N ILE A 202 14.28 -5.83 -3.91
CA ILE A 202 14.55 -7.22 -4.25
C ILE A 202 15.25 -7.93 -3.09
N LYS A 203 15.17 -9.25 -3.08
CA LYS A 203 16.02 -10.06 -2.20
C LYS A 203 17.49 -9.94 -2.60
N LYS A 204 18.38 -9.91 -1.61
CA LYS A 204 19.82 -9.85 -1.84
C LYS A 204 20.30 -11.05 -2.68
N GLY A 205 21.11 -10.76 -3.70
CA GLY A 205 21.68 -11.78 -4.59
C GLY A 205 20.79 -12.21 -5.75
N HIS A 206 19.60 -11.62 -5.91
CA HIS A 206 18.72 -11.90 -7.03
C HIS A 206 19.13 -11.12 -8.30
N ASP A 207 18.90 -11.74 -9.45
CA ASP A 207 19.26 -11.19 -10.76
C ASP A 207 18.14 -10.30 -11.33
N LEU A 208 18.50 -9.13 -11.86
CA LEU A 208 17.62 -8.17 -12.52
C LEU A 208 17.39 -8.49 -14.01
N GLY A 209 18.04 -9.53 -14.52
CA GLY A 209 18.09 -9.90 -15.93
C GLY A 209 19.25 -9.24 -16.67
N GLU A 210 19.59 -9.78 -17.84
CA GLU A 210 20.79 -9.40 -18.60
C GLU A 210 20.82 -7.91 -19.04
N ASP A 211 19.65 -7.30 -19.20
CA ASP A 211 19.51 -5.90 -19.65
C ASP A 211 19.77 -4.87 -18.54
N PHE A 212 19.81 -5.30 -17.28
CA PHE A 212 19.79 -4.42 -16.12
C PHE A 212 20.90 -4.73 -15.12
N ALA A 213 21.41 -3.68 -14.48
CA ALA A 213 22.33 -3.82 -13.36
C ALA A 213 22.05 -2.77 -12.28
N ILE A 214 22.68 -2.96 -11.12
CA ILE A 214 22.67 -2.00 -10.02
C ILE A 214 24.02 -1.31 -9.98
N ILE A 215 24.03 0.01 -10.15
CA ILE A 215 25.24 0.83 -9.95
C ILE A 215 24.91 1.94 -8.96
N ASN A 216 25.67 2.01 -7.87
CA ASN A 216 25.49 3.00 -6.80
C ASN A 216 24.05 3.05 -6.24
N GLY A 217 23.38 1.90 -6.17
CA GLY A 217 22.00 1.79 -5.67
C GLY A 217 20.92 2.21 -6.65
N TYR A 218 21.25 2.44 -7.93
CA TYR A 218 20.31 2.80 -8.98
C TYR A 218 20.28 1.76 -10.10
N LEU A 219 19.11 1.61 -10.71
CA LEU A 219 18.92 0.77 -11.88
C LEU A 219 19.57 1.41 -13.10
N VAL A 220 20.40 0.65 -13.80
CA VAL A 220 21.06 1.08 -15.05
C VAL A 220 20.90 0.04 -16.14
N LYS A 221 21.12 0.45 -17.39
CA LYS A 221 21.27 -0.43 -18.55
C LYS A 221 22.73 -0.53 -18.98
N PRO A 222 23.44 -1.63 -18.68
CA PRO A 222 24.84 -1.80 -19.05
C PRO A 222 25.09 -1.71 -20.55
N GLY A 223 24.20 -2.31 -21.35
CA GLY A 223 24.27 -2.29 -22.82
C GLY A 223 24.12 -0.90 -23.44
N GLU A 224 23.61 0.08 -22.69
CA GLU A 224 23.53 1.50 -23.09
C GLU A 224 24.61 2.36 -22.40
N GLY A 225 25.76 1.78 -22.04
CA GLY A 225 26.86 2.50 -21.40
C GLY A 225 26.55 2.90 -19.95
N ASN A 226 25.89 2.02 -19.19
CA ASN A 226 25.44 2.26 -17.81
C ASN A 226 24.48 3.45 -17.66
N LYS A 227 23.67 3.71 -18.68
CA LYS A 227 22.63 4.74 -18.63
C LYS A 227 21.64 4.45 -17.51
N GLN A 228 21.38 5.44 -16.68
CA GLN A 228 20.42 5.30 -15.58
C GLN A 228 18.98 5.18 -16.11
N VAL A 229 18.22 4.28 -15.50
CA VAL A 229 16.80 4.08 -15.83
C VAL A 229 15.96 5.09 -15.04
N THR A 230 15.08 5.78 -15.76
CA THR A 230 14.08 6.68 -15.20
C THR A 230 12.69 6.17 -15.50
N VAL A 231 11.72 6.53 -14.66
CA VAL A 231 10.30 6.38 -14.98
C VAL A 231 9.96 7.25 -16.20
N GLU A 232 9.38 6.66 -17.25
CA GLU A 232 9.08 7.39 -18.48
C GLU A 232 8.21 8.64 -18.24
N GLY A 233 8.61 9.78 -18.82
CA GLY A 233 7.90 11.06 -18.64
C GLY A 233 8.18 11.76 -17.31
N PHE A 234 9.01 11.18 -16.43
CA PHE A 234 9.42 11.76 -15.16
C PHE A 234 10.94 11.74 -15.02
N LYS A 235 11.54 12.82 -14.49
CA LYS A 235 12.98 12.87 -14.20
C LYS A 235 13.32 12.16 -12.88
N LYS A 236 12.74 10.97 -12.67
CA LYS A 236 12.87 10.18 -11.44
C LYS A 236 13.63 8.90 -11.73
N LEU A 237 14.82 8.81 -11.14
CA LEU A 237 15.65 7.61 -11.18
C LEU A 237 15.01 6.50 -10.36
N ILE A 238 15.18 5.25 -10.82
CA ILE A 238 14.71 4.08 -10.10
C ILE A 238 15.82 3.60 -9.17
N MET A 239 15.58 3.68 -7.87
CA MET A 239 16.45 3.13 -6.84
C MET A 239 16.24 1.62 -6.73
N VAL A 240 17.31 0.87 -6.49
CA VAL A 240 17.23 -0.55 -6.20
C VAL A 240 17.69 -0.80 -4.77
N ILE A 241 16.81 -1.36 -3.96
CA ILE A 241 17.08 -1.73 -2.56
C ILE A 241 17.17 -3.25 -2.51
N GLN A 242 18.25 -3.76 -1.91
CA GLN A 242 18.44 -5.19 -1.69
C GLN A 242 18.28 -5.47 -0.19
N LEU A 243 17.32 -6.32 0.17
CA LEU A 243 17.05 -6.77 1.54
C LEU A 243 17.40 -8.25 1.73
#